data_AF-A0A8E7ND12-F1
#
_entry.id   AF-A0A8E7ND12-F1
#
_cell.length_a   1.000
_cell.length_b   1.000
_cell.length_c   1.000
_cell.angle_alpha   90.00
_cell.angle_beta   90.00
_cell.angle_gamma   90.00
#
_symmetry.space_group_name_H-M   'P 1'
#
loop_
_entity.id
_entity.type
_entity.pdbx_description
1 polymer ?
#
loop_
_entity_poly.entity_id
_entity_poly.type
_entity_poly.pdbx_seq_one_letter_code
_entity_poly.pdbx_strand_id
1 'polypeptide(L)'
;MPAPPASLTFSESQNARYHFNTQPANIRDLLPVRINFCSFQVEAGSFACSEEHLTCPITLDIPTNGVFVKVSSQSDICCLFDKEAFLNLVCQGLEHPLSREPICMGMIVRKSECFFNTERDKFTLK
;
A
#
# COMPACT_ATOMS: atom_id res chain seq x y z
N MET A 1 -36.81 -42.04 -30.56
CA MET A 1 -35.90 -41.07 -29.92
C MET A 1 -36.72 -39.83 -29.58
N PRO A 2 -36.68 -39.35 -28.34
CA PRO A 2 -37.61 -38.35 -27.83
C PRO A 2 -37.32 -36.95 -28.39
N ALA A 3 -38.39 -36.19 -28.64
CA ALA A 3 -38.33 -34.76 -28.91
C ALA A 3 -37.95 -33.99 -27.64
N PRO A 4 -37.17 -32.90 -27.72
CA PRO A 4 -37.08 -31.94 -26.64
C PRO A 4 -38.27 -30.95 -26.68
N PRO A 5 -38.93 -30.69 -25.53
CA PRO A 5 -40.01 -29.72 -25.41
C PRO A 5 -39.51 -28.28 -25.14
N ALA A 6 -40.48 -27.37 -25.15
CA ALA A 6 -40.43 -25.94 -25.40
C ALA A 6 -39.80 -25.03 -24.31
N SER A 7 -39.28 -23.90 -24.81
CA SER A 7 -39.38 -22.51 -24.35
C SER A 7 -39.31 -22.18 -22.85
N LEU A 8 -38.44 -21.23 -22.47
CA LEU A 8 -38.83 -20.06 -21.66
C LEU A 8 -37.85 -18.91 -21.94
N THR A 9 -38.36 -17.88 -22.60
CA THR A 9 -37.82 -16.53 -22.67
C THR A 9 -37.67 -15.94 -21.26
N PHE A 10 -36.51 -15.38 -20.94
CA PHE A 10 -36.47 -14.21 -20.06
C PHE A 10 -35.32 -13.29 -20.47
N SER A 11 -35.69 -12.12 -20.97
CA SER A 11 -34.81 -10.98 -21.18
C SER A 11 -34.45 -10.41 -19.82
N GLU A 12 -33.17 -10.36 -19.46
CA GLU A 12 -32.72 -9.43 -18.43
C GLU A 12 -31.34 -8.88 -18.77
N SER A 13 -31.38 -7.70 -19.35
CA SER A 13 -30.26 -6.78 -19.51
C SER A 13 -29.77 -6.38 -18.12
N GLN A 14 -28.69 -7.00 -17.62
CA GLN A 14 -27.92 -6.44 -16.52
C GLN A 14 -26.43 -6.38 -16.88
N ASN A 15 -26.08 -5.14 -17.19
CA ASN A 15 -24.80 -4.61 -17.58
C ASN A 15 -23.74 -4.82 -16.47
N ALA A 16 -22.52 -5.19 -16.87
CA ALA A 16 -21.27 -5.05 -16.13
C ALA A 16 -21.20 -5.64 -14.70
N ARG A 17 -21.17 -6.98 -14.60
CA ARG A 17 -20.49 -7.62 -13.47
C ARG A 17 -18.98 -7.49 -13.66
N TYR A 18 -18.36 -6.62 -12.87
CA TYR A 18 -16.91 -6.63 -12.66
C TYR A 18 -16.47 -8.05 -12.30
N HIS A 19 -15.76 -8.70 -13.23
CA HIS A 19 -15.09 -9.96 -13.01
C HIS A 19 -13.93 -9.74 -12.01
N PHE A 20 -14.21 -9.84 -10.71
CA PHE A 20 -13.18 -10.04 -9.68
C PHE A 20 -12.98 -11.54 -9.46
N ASN A 21 -12.56 -12.26 -10.50
CA ASN A 21 -12.08 -13.63 -10.39
C ASN A 21 -10.60 -13.68 -10.79
N THR A 22 -9.73 -13.13 -9.95
CA THR A 22 -8.31 -13.49 -9.95
C THR A 22 -7.86 -13.55 -8.49
N GLN A 23 -7.68 -14.75 -7.94
CA GLN A 23 -6.86 -14.91 -6.74
C GLN A 23 -5.47 -14.36 -7.08
N PRO A 24 -4.88 -13.43 -6.31
CA PRO A 24 -3.51 -12.99 -6.55
C PRO A 24 -2.59 -14.19 -6.29
N ALA A 25 -2.10 -14.80 -7.37
CA ALA A 25 -1.21 -15.96 -7.31
C ALA A 25 0.24 -15.56 -6.96
N ASN A 26 0.55 -14.25 -6.91
CA ASN A 26 1.88 -13.73 -6.65
C ASN A 26 1.89 -12.70 -5.50
N ILE A 27 2.91 -12.77 -4.62
CA ILE A 27 3.10 -11.83 -3.51
C ILE A 27 3.18 -10.38 -4.00
N ARG A 28 3.67 -10.16 -5.23
CA ARG A 28 3.74 -8.82 -5.85
C ARG A 28 2.37 -8.20 -6.12
N ASP A 29 1.34 -9.00 -6.38
CA ASP A 29 -0.03 -8.51 -6.58
C ASP A 29 -0.68 -8.05 -5.26
N LEU A 30 -0.14 -8.51 -4.13
CA LEU A 30 -0.66 -8.20 -2.80
C LEU A 30 -0.03 -6.94 -2.19
N LEU A 31 1.15 -6.52 -2.66
CA LEU A 31 1.81 -5.30 -2.17
C LEU A 31 0.96 -4.04 -2.42
N PRO A 32 0.39 -3.80 -3.62
CA PRO A 32 -0.49 -2.66 -3.84
C PRO A 32 -1.73 -2.66 -2.94
N VAL A 33 -2.31 -3.83 -2.69
CA VAL A 33 -3.47 -3.99 -1.79
C VAL A 33 -3.07 -3.60 -0.36
N ARG A 34 -1.90 -4.04 0.10
CA ARG A 34 -1.37 -3.69 1.42
C ARG A 34 -1.05 -2.22 1.55
N ILE A 35 -0.45 -1.60 0.54
CA ILE A 35 -0.14 -0.17 0.55
C ILE A 35 -1.43 0.63 0.67
N ASN A 36 -2.44 0.33 -0.15
CA ASN A 36 -3.75 0.99 -0.06
C ASN A 36 -4.37 0.84 1.32
N PHE A 37 -4.30 -0.36 1.91
CA PHE A 37 -4.87 -0.64 3.22
C PHE A 37 -4.11 -0.01 4.40
N CYS A 38 -2.79 0.18 4.25
CA CYS A 38 -1.94 0.81 5.26
C CYS A 38 -1.78 2.32 5.07
N SER A 39 -2.21 2.88 3.94
CA SER A 39 -2.14 4.29 3.65
C SER A 39 -3.08 5.12 4.52
N PHE A 40 -2.72 6.38 4.76
CA PHE A 40 -3.46 7.31 5.60
C PHE A 40 -3.23 8.76 5.17
N GLN A 41 -4.14 9.66 5.53
CA GLN A 41 -3.94 11.10 5.32
C GLN A 41 -2.94 11.66 6.33
N VAL A 42 -1.95 12.39 5.81
CA VAL A 42 -0.92 13.06 6.59
C VAL A 42 -1.40 14.48 6.88
N GLU A 43 -1.94 14.67 8.08
CA GLU A 43 -2.35 15.97 8.55
C GLU A 43 -1.16 16.70 9.18
N ALA A 44 -0.81 17.87 8.65
CA ALA A 44 0.21 18.73 9.23
C ALA A 44 -0.16 19.05 10.69
N GLY A 45 0.74 18.78 11.63
CA GLY A 45 0.50 18.96 13.06
C GLY A 45 -0.16 17.76 13.78
N SER A 46 -0.54 16.68 13.08
CA SER A 46 -0.97 15.43 13.74
C SER A 46 0.21 14.60 14.27
N PHE A 47 1.45 14.96 13.92
CA PHE A 47 2.65 14.26 14.33
C PHE A 47 3.42 15.09 15.37
N ALA A 48 4.04 14.42 16.34
CA ALA A 48 4.85 15.05 17.37
C ALA A 48 6.28 15.40 16.91
N CYS A 49 6.49 15.54 15.59
CA CYS A 49 7.80 15.74 14.97
C CYS A 49 7.80 16.89 13.96
N SER A 50 9.00 17.37 13.64
CA SER A 50 9.25 18.36 12.59
C SER A 50 8.87 17.81 11.21
N GLU A 51 8.52 18.72 10.30
CA GLU A 51 8.16 18.42 8.91
C GLU A 51 9.26 17.68 8.12
N GLU A 52 10.52 17.89 8.48
CA GLU A 52 11.67 17.19 7.89
C GLU A 52 11.57 15.66 8.03
N HIS A 53 10.98 15.15 9.11
CA HIS A 53 10.79 13.70 9.32
C HIS A 53 9.58 13.14 8.56
N LEU A 54 8.72 14.02 8.04
CA LEU A 54 7.55 13.67 7.23
C LEU A 54 7.83 13.77 5.73
N THR A 55 9.04 14.21 5.35
CA THR A 55 9.41 14.37 3.94
C THR A 55 9.58 12.99 3.29
N CYS A 56 8.86 12.76 2.20
CA CYS A 56 8.98 11.51 1.45
C CYS A 56 10.33 11.46 0.70
N PRO A 57 11.12 10.38 0.82
CA PRO A 57 12.40 10.26 0.13
C PRO A 57 12.32 10.18 -1.40
N ILE A 58 11.14 9.90 -1.97
CA ILE A 58 10.94 9.77 -3.42
C ILE A 58 10.52 11.12 -4.02
N THR A 59 9.51 11.77 -3.45
CA THR A 59 8.98 13.03 -3.98
C THR A 59 9.71 14.25 -3.43
N LEU A 60 10.47 14.09 -2.34
CA LEU A 60 11.16 15.16 -1.60
C LEU A 60 10.20 16.22 -1.04
N ASP A 61 8.95 15.83 -0.78
CA ASP A 61 7.89 16.68 -0.26
C ASP A 61 7.07 15.90 0.80
N ILE A 62 6.27 16.61 1.60
CA ILE A 62 5.36 16.01 2.59
C ILE A 62 4.13 15.49 1.84
N PRO A 63 3.90 14.16 1.82
CA PRO A 63 2.80 13.60 1.04
C PRO A 63 1.46 13.88 1.70
N THR A 64 0.40 14.17 0.93
CA THR A 64 -0.97 14.28 1.46
C THR A 64 -1.50 12.91 1.90
N ASN A 65 -1.22 11.85 1.12
CA ASN A 65 -1.54 10.47 1.46
C ASN A 65 -0.25 9.68 1.61
N GLY A 66 0.06 9.31 2.85
CA GLY A 66 1.30 8.65 3.21
C GLY A 66 1.11 7.18 3.52
N VAL A 67 2.20 6.42 3.41
CA VAL A 67 2.32 5.05 3.92
C VAL A 67 3.63 4.93 4.68
N PHE A 68 3.60 4.28 5.85
CA PHE A 68 4.84 3.97 6.58
C PHE A 68 5.46 2.68 6.06
N VAL A 69 6.74 2.76 5.75
CA VAL A 69 7.52 1.63 5.25
C VAL A 69 8.81 1.50 6.06
N LYS A 70 9.11 0.30 6.53
CA LYS A 70 10.37 -0.02 7.22
C LYS A 70 11.55 0.21 6.28
N VAL A 71 12.64 0.78 6.79
CA VAL A 71 13.84 1.05 5.99
C VAL A 71 14.43 -0.24 5.39
N SER A 72 14.33 -1.34 6.12
CA SER A 72 14.68 -2.69 5.68
C SER A 72 13.76 -3.72 6.32
N SER A 73 13.83 -4.96 5.84
CA SER A 73 13.01 -6.07 6.36
C SER A 73 13.21 -6.29 7.87
N GLN A 74 14.45 -6.13 8.36
CA GLN A 74 14.86 -6.35 9.75
C GLN A 74 14.92 -5.09 10.60
N SER A 75 14.86 -3.89 9.99
CA SER A 75 14.93 -2.63 10.76
C SER A 75 13.64 -2.40 11.52
N ASP A 76 13.70 -1.77 12.68
CA ASP A 76 12.52 -1.27 13.39
C ASP A 76 12.20 0.19 12.99
N ILE A 77 13.04 0.83 12.19
CA ILE A 77 12.86 2.20 11.72
C ILE A 77 11.95 2.20 10.51
N CYS A 78 11.00 3.13 10.49
CA CYS A 78 10.13 3.38 9.35
C CYS A 78 10.33 4.78 8.79
N CYS A 79 9.98 4.95 7.52
CA CYS A 79 9.95 6.23 6.84
C CYS A 79 8.58 6.44 6.20
N LEU A 80 8.17 7.70 6.09
CA LEU A 80 6.95 8.08 5.41
C LEU A 80 7.21 8.15 3.91
N PHE A 81 6.37 7.50 3.11
CA PHE A 81 6.39 7.61 1.67
C PHE A 81 5.07 8.12 1.13
N ASP A 82 5.12 8.87 0.03
CA ASP A 82 3.93 9.14 -0.77
C ASP A 82 3.35 7.84 -1.30
N LYS A 83 2.05 7.65 -1.08
CA LYS A 83 1.33 6.44 -1.46
C LYS A 83 1.47 6.15 -2.95
N GLU A 84 1.24 7.14 -3.82
CA GLU A 84 1.22 6.95 -5.28
C GLU A 84 2.63 6.74 -5.81
N ALA A 85 3.60 7.50 -5.31
CA ALA A 85 5.01 7.34 -5.69
C ALA A 85 5.54 5.95 -5.29
N PHE A 86 5.22 5.48 -4.08
CA PHE A 86 5.64 4.16 -3.61
C PHE A 86 4.91 3.02 -4.34
N LEU A 87 3.62 3.17 -4.63
CA LEU A 87 2.86 2.23 -5.46
C LEU A 87 3.49 2.09 -6.84
N ASN A 88 3.82 3.21 -7.50
CA ASN A 88 4.44 3.20 -8.81
C ASN A 88 5.79 2.46 -8.79
N LEU A 89 6.60 2.69 -7.75
CA LEU A 89 7.87 1.99 -7.54
C LEU A 89 7.68 0.48 -7.41
N VAL A 90 6.70 0.03 -6.62
CA VAL A 90 6.36 -1.40 -6.46
C VAL A 90 5.83 -2.01 -7.76
N CYS A 91 4.97 -1.31 -8.49
CA CYS A 91 4.43 -1.76 -9.77
C CYS A 91 5.52 -1.92 -10.85
N GLN A 92 6.55 -1.07 -10.83
CA GLN A 92 7.72 -1.20 -11.69
C GLN A 92 8.68 -2.31 -11.24
N GLY A 93 8.42 -2.93 -10.08
CA GLY A 93 9.25 -4.00 -9.54
C GLY A 93 10.62 -3.55 -9.03
N LEU A 94 10.75 -2.26 -8.72
CA LEU A 94 11.98 -1.64 -8.21
C LEU A 94 12.23 -2.01 -6.74
N GLU A 95 13.48 -1.84 -6.32
CA GLU A 95 13.94 -2.11 -4.96
C GLU A 95 13.64 -0.94 -4.02
N HIS A 96 13.69 -1.22 -2.71
CA HIS A 96 13.46 -0.21 -1.69
C HIS A 96 14.48 0.95 -1.84
N PRO A 97 14.05 2.22 -1.86
CA PRO A 97 14.91 3.35 -2.22
C PRO A 97 16.08 3.58 -1.24
N LEU A 98 15.92 3.19 0.03
CA LEU A 98 16.95 3.34 1.06
C LEU A 98 17.87 2.11 1.19
N SER A 99 17.31 0.92 1.41
CA SER A 99 18.07 -0.31 1.64
C SER A 99 18.48 -1.07 0.37
N ARG A 100 17.86 -0.76 -0.79
CA ARG A 100 17.99 -1.55 -2.03
C ARG A 100 17.58 -3.02 -1.87
N GLU A 101 16.76 -3.32 -0.86
CA GLU A 101 16.18 -4.65 -0.67
C GLU A 101 14.91 -4.84 -1.51
N PRO A 102 14.56 -6.09 -1.89
CA PRO A 102 13.26 -6.38 -2.47
C PRO A 102 12.14 -6.01 -1.50
N ILE A 103 11.18 -5.21 -1.97
CA ILE A 103 10.07 -4.76 -1.15
C ILE A 103 9.18 -5.94 -0.78
N CYS A 104 9.00 -6.14 0.52
CA CYS A 104 8.21 -7.23 1.07
C CYS A 104 7.03 -6.70 1.89
N MET A 105 5.99 -7.52 2.04
CA MET A 105 4.78 -7.18 2.79
C MET A 105 5.05 -6.73 4.22
N GLY A 106 6.05 -7.36 4.87
CA GLY A 106 6.45 -7.04 6.24
C GLY A 106 7.13 -5.68 6.39
N MET A 107 7.54 -5.03 5.29
CA MET A 107 8.04 -3.65 5.32
C MET A 107 6.91 -2.64 5.40
N ILE A 108 5.70 -2.95 4.94
CA ILE A 108 4.57 -2.00 4.90
C ILE A 108 3.75 -2.10 6.19
N VAL A 109 3.77 -1.03 6.97
CA VAL A 109 3.19 -1.00 8.32
C VAL A 109 2.07 0.04 8.42
N ARG A 110 1.13 -0.21 9.33
CA ARG A 110 0.03 0.73 9.56
C ARG A 110 0.50 1.94 10.34
N LYS A 111 -0.22 3.06 10.21
CA LYS A 111 -0.06 4.25 11.07
C LYS A 111 -0.04 3.91 12.57
N SER A 112 -0.88 2.97 13.00
CA SER A 112 -1.00 2.57 14.41
C SER A 112 0.16 1.72 14.94
N GLU A 113 1.04 1.24 14.06
CA GLU A 113 2.17 0.36 14.42
C GLU A 113 3.50 1.13 14.46
N CYS A 114 3.52 2.35 13.94
CA CYS A 114 4.72 3.17 13.82
C CYS A 114 4.54 4.53 14.50
N PHE A 115 5.49 4.89 15.36
CA PHE A 115 5.42 6.08 16.20
C PHE A 115 6.72 6.85 16.14
N PHE A 116 6.64 8.16 16.35
CA PHE A 116 7.84 8.98 16.44
C PHE A 116 8.51 8.75 17.80
N ASN A 117 9.72 8.21 17.77
CA ASN A 117 10.56 8.05 18.95
C ASN A 117 11.44 9.30 19.12
N THR A 118 11.10 10.14 20.09
CA THR A 118 11.81 11.40 20.38
C THR A 118 13.25 11.18 20.86
N GLU A 119 13.58 10.04 21.46
CA GLU A 119 14.95 9.74 21.89
C GLU A 119 15.87 9.41 20.70
N ARG A 120 15.31 8.81 19.64
CA ARG A 120 16.03 8.41 18.43
C ARG A 120 15.83 9.35 17.25
N ASP A 121 14.95 10.33 17.41
CA ASP A 121 14.56 11.32 16.40
C ASP A 121 14.09 10.68 15.08
N LYS A 122 13.40 9.55 15.20
CA LYS A 122 12.99 8.69 14.08
C LYS A 122 11.67 8.00 14.35
N PHE A 123 10.95 7.67 13.28
CA PHE A 123 9.80 6.78 13.35
C PHE A 123 10.25 5.34 13.57
N THR A 124 9.73 4.69 14.60
CA THR A 124 10.06 3.30 14.95
C THR A 124 8.79 2.50 15.17
N LEU A 125 8.88 1.19 15.00
CA LEU A 125 7.83 0.28 15.43
C LEU A 125 7.67 0.32 16.94
N LYS A 126 6.44 0.05 17.40
CA LYS A 126 6.09 -0.04 18.82
C LYS A 126 6.62 -1.31 19.47
#